data_AF-A0A2N5JMC3-F1
#
_entry.id   AF-A0A2N5JMC3-F1
#
_cell.length_a   1.000
_cell.length_b   1.000
_cell.length_c   1.000
_cell.angle_alpha   90.00
_cell.angle_beta   90.00
_cell.angle_gamma   90.00
#
_symmetry.space_group_name_H-M   'P 1'
#
loop_
_entity.id
_entity.type
_entity.pdbx_description
1 polymer ?
#
loop_
_entity_poly.entity_id
_entity_poly.type
_entity_poly.pdbx_seq_one_letter_code
_entity_poly.pdbx_strand_id
1 'polypeptide(L)'
;MGCCAAEDRSSIKKRCPHIPIGGGCLEGQEHSLREQMCSFAAGLPSKTSIVAVPLFLLKGVHTQVDIPRHIPDDRWQLTPLLGEHPAMANLLDAQFPPGGGRILLCHGSSYPGALTGFEILAQTIGAKPAYWQGEPQWQEHLTARNVYLLPYFLPAAIS
;
A
#
# COMPACT_ATOMS: atom_id res chain seq x y z
N MET A 1 -16.37 -16.27 1.16
CA MET A 1 -15.38 -15.55 0.35
C MET A 1 -14.56 -14.72 1.31
N GLY A 2 -13.24 -14.96 1.38
CA GLY A 2 -12.36 -14.25 2.31
C GLY A 2 -11.93 -12.92 1.72
N CYS A 3 -11.97 -11.86 2.53
CA CYS A 3 -11.38 -10.57 2.18
C CYS A 3 -9.86 -10.74 2.03
N CYS A 4 -9.26 -10.19 0.96
CA CYS A 4 -7.82 -10.32 0.69
C CYS A 4 -6.95 -9.77 1.86
N ALA A 5 -7.41 -8.72 2.53
CA ALA A 5 -6.78 -8.21 3.77
C ALA A 5 -6.86 -9.18 4.96
N ALA A 6 -7.83 -10.11 4.99
CA ALA A 6 -7.94 -11.13 6.02
C ALA A 6 -6.94 -12.30 5.80
N GLU A 7 -6.61 -12.62 4.54
CA GLU A 7 -5.62 -13.65 4.19
C GLU A 7 -4.19 -13.18 4.49
N ASP A 8 -3.87 -11.92 4.17
CA ASP A 8 -2.60 -11.30 4.55
C ASP A 8 -2.41 -11.31 6.07
N ARG A 9 -3.45 -10.94 6.82
CA ARG A 9 -3.43 -10.98 8.28
C ARG A 9 -3.19 -12.38 8.84
N SER A 10 -3.79 -13.40 8.22
CA SER A 10 -3.58 -14.81 8.61
C SER A 10 -2.12 -15.22 8.43
N SER A 11 -1.50 -14.82 7.32
CA SER A 11 -0.08 -15.09 7.03
C SER A 11 0.86 -14.39 8.01
N ILE A 12 0.58 -13.12 8.36
CA ILE A 12 1.37 -12.40 9.38
C ILE A 12 1.20 -13.06 10.75
N LYS A 13 -0.03 -13.44 11.14
CA LYS A 13 -0.30 -14.10 12.42
C LYS A 13 0.41 -15.46 12.54
N LYS A 14 0.54 -16.21 11.45
CA LYS A 14 1.33 -17.46 11.44
C LYS A 14 2.81 -17.22 11.69
N ARG A 15 3.37 -16.12 11.16
CA ARG A 15 4.78 -15.76 11.36
C ARG A 15 5.03 -15.14 12.74
N CYS A 16 4.03 -14.47 13.30
CA CYS A 16 4.11 -13.75 14.57
C CYS A 16 2.95 -14.14 15.52
N PRO A 17 2.86 -15.41 15.99
CA PRO A 17 1.68 -15.90 16.70
C PRO A 17 1.45 -15.25 18.07
N HIS A 18 2.50 -14.66 18.65
CA HIS A 18 2.45 -14.02 19.97
C HIS A 18 2.18 -12.52 19.91
N ILE A 19 2.12 -11.93 18.71
CA ILE A 19 1.84 -10.51 18.54
C ILE A 19 0.35 -10.35 18.23
N PRO A 20 -0.41 -9.57 19.03
CA PRO A 20 -1.78 -9.22 18.69
C PRO A 20 -1.80 -8.44 17.37
N ILE A 21 -2.58 -8.93 16.39
CA ILE A 21 -2.71 -8.32 15.07
C ILE A 21 -4.18 -8.04 14.80
N GLY A 22 -4.49 -6.77 14.58
CA GLY A 22 -5.80 -6.29 14.13
C GLY A 22 -5.80 -5.93 12.65
N GLY A 23 -6.94 -5.49 12.14
CA GLY A 23 -7.06 -4.86 10.83
C GLY A 23 -8.18 -3.84 10.87
N GLY A 24 -8.11 -2.84 10.00
CA GLY A 24 -9.18 -1.86 9.85
C GLY A 24 -9.15 -1.19 8.49
N CYS A 25 -10.31 -0.70 8.08
CA CYS A 25 -10.49 -0.01 6.81
C CYS A 25 -10.93 1.43 7.08
N LEU A 26 -10.46 2.36 6.24
CA LEU A 26 -10.86 3.76 6.32
C LEU A 26 -12.34 3.95 5.93
N GLU A 27 -12.83 3.13 5.00
CA GLU A 27 -14.16 3.19 4.43
C GLU A 27 -14.74 1.78 4.23
N GLY A 28 -16.04 1.71 3.87
CA GLY A 28 -16.72 0.45 3.58
C GLY A 28 -16.98 -0.42 4.82
N GLN A 29 -16.91 0.15 6.02
CA GLN A 29 -17.22 -0.52 7.28
C GLN A 29 -18.29 0.26 8.04
N GLU A 30 -19.04 -0.43 8.90
CA GLU A 30 -20.06 0.19 9.77
C GLU A 30 -19.43 1.17 10.76
N HIS A 31 -18.26 0.82 11.30
CA HIS A 31 -17.52 1.65 12.24
C HIS A 31 -16.43 2.47 11.54
N SER A 32 -16.20 3.69 12.02
CA SER A 32 -15.06 4.51 11.59
C SER A 32 -13.73 3.84 11.94
N LEU A 33 -12.66 4.21 11.22
CA LEU A 33 -11.32 3.68 11.50
C LEU A 33 -10.90 3.92 12.97
N ARG A 34 -11.23 5.07 13.55
CA ARG A 34 -10.94 5.38 14.95
C ARG A 34 -11.63 4.42 15.90
N GLU A 35 -12.90 4.09 15.68
CA GLU A 35 -13.65 3.13 16.50
C GLU A 35 -13.07 1.72 16.39
N GLN A 36 -12.70 1.30 15.16
CA GLN A 36 -12.03 0.02 14.93
C GLN A 36 -10.70 -0.06 15.70
N MET A 37 -9.89 1.01 15.65
CA MET A 37 -8.63 1.13 16.39
C MET A 37 -8.84 1.08 17.92
N CYS A 38 -9.78 1.86 18.45
CA CYS A 38 -10.11 1.85 19.88
C CYS A 38 -10.59 0.48 20.35
N SER A 39 -11.44 -0.19 19.56
CA SER A 39 -11.91 -1.55 19.85
C SER A 39 -10.77 -2.56 19.94
N PHE A 40 -9.82 -2.50 18.99
CA PHE A 40 -8.61 -3.32 19.04
C PHE A 40 -7.75 -3.04 20.29
N ALA A 41 -7.54 -1.77 20.62
CA ALA A 41 -6.72 -1.37 21.77
C ALA A 41 -7.34 -1.71 23.13
N ALA A 42 -8.67 -1.80 23.23
CA ALA A 42 -9.38 -2.16 24.46
C ALA A 42 -9.08 -3.59 24.93
N GLY A 43 -8.70 -4.48 24.00
CA GLY A 43 -8.26 -5.85 24.32
C GLY A 43 -6.80 -5.95 24.79
N LEU A 44 -6.06 -4.83 24.86
CA LEU A 44 -4.63 -4.80 25.16
C LEU A 44 -4.36 -4.12 26.51
N PRO A 45 -3.25 -4.47 27.20
CA PRO A 45 -2.80 -3.73 28.37
C PRO A 45 -2.60 -2.24 28.06
N SER A 46 -2.94 -1.36 29.00
CA SER A 46 -2.97 0.10 28.81
C SER A 46 -1.63 0.72 28.39
N LYS A 47 -0.49 0.08 28.72
CA LYS A 47 0.86 0.56 28.36
C LYS A 47 1.42 -0.06 27.07
N THR A 48 0.60 -0.81 26.33
CA THR A 48 1.04 -1.44 25.08
C THR A 48 1.17 -0.39 23.99
N SER A 49 2.38 -0.27 23.42
CA SER A 49 2.61 0.49 22.19
C SER A 49 2.10 -0.30 20.99
N ILE A 50 1.41 0.39 20.07
CA ILE A 50 0.73 -0.20 18.92
C ILE A 50 1.31 0.42 17.67
N VAL A 51 1.70 -0.42 16.71
CA VAL A 51 2.21 0.02 15.41
C VAL A 51 1.09 -0.10 14.38
N ALA A 52 0.72 1.01 13.76
CA ALA A 52 -0.21 1.05 12.64
C ALA A 52 0.57 1.04 11.32
N VAL A 53 0.33 0.02 10.50
CA VAL A 53 0.95 -0.13 9.18
C VAL A 53 -0.07 0.21 8.09
N PRO A 54 0.03 1.39 7.44
CA PRO A 54 -0.88 1.76 6.37
C PRO A 54 -0.56 0.96 5.09
N LEU A 55 -1.50 0.10 4.68
CA LEU A 55 -1.44 -0.69 3.44
C LEU A 55 -1.82 0.18 2.24
N PHE A 56 -0.98 1.17 1.93
CA PHE A 56 -1.13 2.05 0.77
C PHE A 56 0.17 2.06 -0.03
N LEU A 57 0.05 2.07 -1.35
CA LEU A 57 1.21 2.08 -2.26
C LEU A 57 1.68 3.49 -2.65
N LEU A 58 0.77 4.46 -2.59
CA LEU A 58 1.00 5.84 -3.00
C LEU A 58 0.48 6.79 -1.94
N LYS A 59 1.06 8.00 -1.89
CA LYS A 59 0.48 9.08 -1.08
C LYS A 59 -0.83 9.55 -1.71
N GLY A 60 -1.68 10.11 -0.88
CA GLY A 60 -2.98 10.66 -1.25
C GLY A 60 -3.71 11.18 -0.03
N VAL A 61 -4.89 11.76 -0.24
CA VAL A 61 -5.71 12.37 0.83
C VAL A 61 -5.90 11.39 2.01
N HIS A 62 -6.26 10.13 1.72
CA HIS A 62 -6.42 9.12 2.77
C HIS A 62 -5.18 8.93 3.64
N THR A 63 -3.99 8.86 3.03
CA THR A 63 -2.73 8.62 3.74
C THR A 63 -2.18 9.86 4.45
N GLN A 64 -2.35 11.03 3.85
CA GLN A 64 -1.73 12.28 4.31
C GLN A 64 -2.63 13.07 5.25
N VAL A 65 -3.94 12.80 5.21
CA VAL A 65 -4.94 13.63 5.89
C VAL A 65 -5.84 12.75 6.76
N ASP A 66 -6.47 11.73 6.20
CA ASP A 66 -7.52 11.00 6.92
C ASP A 66 -6.94 10.06 8.00
N ILE A 67 -5.99 9.19 7.64
CA ILE A 67 -5.36 8.25 8.59
C ILE A 67 -4.73 8.99 9.78
N PRO A 68 -3.91 10.05 9.59
CA PRO A 68 -3.36 10.80 10.72
C PRO A 68 -4.43 11.36 11.68
N ARG A 69 -5.62 11.74 11.18
CA ARG A 69 -6.72 12.25 12.02
C ARG A 69 -7.39 11.14 12.85
N HIS A 70 -7.35 9.90 12.38
CA HIS A 70 -7.95 8.76 13.09
C HIS A 70 -7.07 8.18 14.19
N ILE A 71 -5.79 8.56 14.29
CA ILE A 71 -4.87 8.09 15.33
C ILE A 71 -5.41 8.47 16.73
N PRO A 72 -5.70 7.49 17.62
CA PRO A 72 -6.40 7.77 18.87
C PRO A 72 -5.61 8.59 19.88
N ASP A 73 -4.37 8.18 20.13
CA ASP A 73 -3.50 8.68 21.20
C ASP A 73 -2.03 8.34 20.90
N ASP A 74 -1.15 8.63 21.86
CA ASP A 74 0.31 8.48 21.79
C ASP A 74 0.81 7.03 21.83
N ARG A 75 -0.05 6.06 22.15
CA ARG A 75 0.30 4.63 22.09
C ARG A 75 0.51 4.18 20.66
N TRP A 76 -0.10 4.86 19.71
CA TRP A 76 -0.11 4.52 18.29
C TRP A 76 1.04 5.17 17.54
N GLN A 77 1.84 4.35 16.89
CA GLN A 77 2.91 4.78 16.00
C GLN A 77 2.54 4.42 14.57
N LEU A 78 2.36 5.45 13.73
CA LEU A 78 2.10 5.26 12.30
C LEU A 78 3.43 5.06 11.55
N THR A 79 3.56 3.96 10.83
CA THR A 79 4.73 3.74 9.97
C THR A 79 4.59 4.48 8.64
N PRO A 80 5.67 4.64 7.87
CA PRO A 80 5.58 5.00 6.46
C PRO A 80 4.67 4.05 5.67
N LEU A 81 4.25 4.48 4.47
CA LEU A 81 3.37 3.70 3.60
C LEU A 81 4.07 2.43 3.12
N LEU A 82 3.32 1.35 2.94
CA LEU A 82 3.87 0.10 2.40
C LEU A 82 4.62 0.31 1.08
N GLY A 83 4.09 1.17 0.20
CA GLY A 83 4.71 1.46 -1.08
C GLY A 83 6.02 2.25 -1.02
N GLU A 84 6.34 2.84 0.13
CA GLU A 84 7.61 3.54 0.38
C GLU A 84 8.66 2.60 1.00
N HIS A 85 8.31 1.35 1.28
CA HIS A 85 9.22 0.41 1.92
C HIS A 85 10.42 0.12 1.00
N PRO A 86 11.68 0.20 1.50
CA PRO A 86 12.88 0.04 0.66
C PRO A 86 12.97 -1.29 -0.11
N ALA A 87 12.38 -2.36 0.44
CA ALA A 87 12.34 -3.66 -0.24
C ALA A 87 11.39 -3.71 -1.46
N MET A 88 10.57 -2.68 -1.68
CA MET A 88 9.60 -2.66 -2.78
C MET A 88 10.28 -2.73 -4.14
N ALA A 89 11.42 -2.05 -4.33
CA ALA A 89 12.18 -2.11 -5.57
C ALA A 89 12.59 -3.56 -5.91
N ASN A 90 13.16 -4.28 -4.95
CA ASN A 90 13.58 -5.67 -5.14
C ASN A 90 12.39 -6.61 -5.42
N LEU A 91 11.26 -6.39 -4.74
CA LEU A 91 10.04 -7.18 -4.95
C LEU A 91 9.42 -6.97 -6.33
N LEU A 92 9.45 -5.74 -6.85
CA LEU A 92 8.92 -5.43 -8.19
C LEU A 92 9.89 -5.86 -9.29
N ASP A 93 11.20 -5.64 -9.11
CA ASP A 93 12.21 -6.03 -10.10
C ASP A 93 12.18 -7.55 -10.35
N ALA A 94 12.04 -8.35 -9.30
CA ALA A 94 11.93 -9.80 -9.39
C ALA A 94 10.68 -10.31 -10.15
N GLN A 95 9.66 -9.46 -10.34
CA GLN A 95 8.46 -9.81 -11.09
C GLN A 95 8.59 -9.55 -12.59
N PHE A 96 9.59 -8.76 -13.02
CA PHE A 96 9.84 -8.55 -14.43
C PHE A 96 10.63 -9.72 -15.03
N PRO A 97 10.16 -10.31 -16.15
CA PRO A 97 10.96 -11.25 -16.91
C PRO A 97 12.26 -10.61 -17.42
N PRO A 98 13.30 -11.42 -17.71
CA PRO A 98 14.52 -10.93 -18.32
C PRO A 98 14.27 -10.47 -19.77
N GLY A 99 14.88 -9.34 -20.14
CA GLY A 99 14.77 -8.74 -21.47
C GLY A 99 13.50 -7.91 -21.67
N GLY A 100 13.42 -7.18 -22.80
CA GLY A 100 12.27 -6.35 -23.15
C GLY A 100 12.18 -5.01 -22.41
N GLY A 101 11.23 -4.18 -22.83
CA GLY A 101 10.87 -2.94 -22.13
C GLY A 101 10.06 -3.23 -20.88
N ARG A 102 10.19 -2.39 -19.86
CA ARG A 102 9.47 -2.51 -18.58
C ARG A 102 8.59 -1.30 -18.38
N ILE A 103 7.33 -1.52 -18.04
CA ILE A 103 6.37 -0.49 -17.65
C ILE A 103 5.87 -0.84 -16.26
N LEU A 104 5.98 0.08 -15.32
CA LEU A 104 5.31 -0.01 -14.03
C LEU A 104 4.06 0.87 -14.11
N LEU A 105 2.89 0.28 -13.89
CA LEU A 105 1.60 0.96 -14.02
C LEU A 105 0.99 1.16 -12.63
N CYS A 106 0.66 2.39 -12.24
CA CYS A 106 -0.18 2.63 -11.07
C CYS A 106 -1.49 3.35 -11.44
N HIS A 107 -2.34 3.60 -10.45
CA HIS A 107 -3.65 4.23 -10.71
C HIS A 107 -3.50 5.69 -11.19
N GLY A 108 -2.40 6.35 -10.84
CA GLY A 108 -2.29 7.81 -10.90
C GLY A 108 -2.90 8.48 -9.68
N SER A 109 -2.66 9.78 -9.52
CA SER A 109 -3.15 10.57 -8.39
C SER A 109 -3.20 12.05 -8.76
N SER A 110 -4.24 12.74 -8.31
CA SER A 110 -4.34 14.21 -8.36
C SER A 110 -3.70 14.89 -7.14
N TYR A 111 -3.28 14.12 -6.13
CA TYR A 111 -2.66 14.67 -4.93
C TYR A 111 -1.23 15.12 -5.21
N PRO A 112 -0.84 16.38 -4.89
CA PRO A 112 0.49 16.89 -5.19
C PRO A 112 1.62 16.03 -4.59
N GLY A 113 2.59 15.67 -5.43
CA GLY A 113 3.75 14.87 -5.01
C GLY A 113 3.45 13.40 -4.69
N ALA A 114 2.22 12.92 -4.96
CA ALA A 114 1.86 11.52 -4.69
C ALA A 114 2.64 10.50 -5.51
N LEU A 115 3.03 10.89 -6.73
CA LEU A 115 3.67 10.01 -7.70
C LEU A 115 5.19 10.04 -7.62
N THR A 116 5.79 10.99 -6.91
CA THR A 116 7.26 11.14 -6.87
C THR A 116 7.96 9.88 -6.36
N GLY A 117 7.47 9.26 -5.29
CA GLY A 117 8.03 8.00 -4.78
C GLY A 117 7.89 6.85 -5.78
N PHE A 118 6.78 6.81 -6.50
CA PHE A 118 6.52 5.81 -7.54
C PHE A 118 7.41 6.01 -8.78
N GLU A 119 7.62 7.24 -9.21
CA GLU A 119 8.49 7.55 -10.34
C GLU A 119 9.95 7.16 -10.03
N ILE A 120 10.43 7.47 -8.82
CA ILE A 120 11.75 7.04 -8.34
C ILE A 120 11.83 5.51 -8.30
N LEU A 121 10.79 4.84 -7.82
CA LEU A 121 10.73 3.38 -7.76
C LEU A 121 10.79 2.76 -9.17
N ALA A 122 10.02 3.28 -10.12
CA ALA A 122 10.04 2.84 -11.51
C ALA A 122 11.43 3.02 -12.14
N GLN A 123 12.06 4.19 -11.94
CA GLN A 123 13.42 4.44 -12.41
C GLN A 123 14.45 3.49 -11.79
N THR A 124 14.33 3.21 -10.49
CA THR A 124 15.24 2.32 -9.74
C THR A 124 15.27 0.91 -10.33
N ILE A 125 14.12 0.42 -10.84
CA ILE A 125 14.00 -0.92 -11.43
C ILE A 125 14.10 -0.92 -12.97
N GLY A 126 14.51 0.21 -13.57
CA GLY A 126 14.64 0.36 -15.02
C GLY A 126 13.31 0.28 -15.78
N ALA A 127 12.19 0.60 -15.12
CA ALA A 127 10.87 0.65 -15.72
C ALA A 127 10.45 2.09 -16.07
N LYS A 128 9.63 2.23 -17.10
CA LYS A 128 8.93 3.48 -17.39
C LYS A 128 7.68 3.59 -16.50
N PRO A 129 7.47 4.72 -15.80
CA PRO A 129 6.23 4.94 -15.07
C PRO A 129 5.09 5.16 -16.07
N ALA A 130 3.93 4.58 -15.77
CA ALA A 130 2.69 4.86 -16.48
C ALA A 130 1.53 4.95 -15.50
N TYR A 131 0.48 5.69 -15.89
CA TYR A 131 -0.68 5.93 -15.05
C TYR A 131 -1.95 5.44 -15.72
N TRP A 132 -2.85 4.86 -14.91
CA TRP A 132 -4.19 4.52 -15.35
C TRP A 132 -5.03 5.78 -15.56
N GLN A 133 -4.90 6.76 -14.66
CA GLN A 133 -5.44 8.10 -14.79
C GLN A 133 -4.33 9.14 -14.74
N GLY A 134 -4.22 9.94 -15.80
CA GLY A 134 -3.17 10.93 -15.99
C GLY A 134 -2.14 10.49 -17.03
N GLU A 135 -1.06 11.25 -17.11
CA GLU A 135 -0.03 11.11 -18.16
C GLU A 135 1.36 10.90 -17.56
N PRO A 136 2.22 10.02 -18.12
CA PRO A 136 2.02 9.31 -19.39
C PRO A 136 1.16 8.04 -19.26
N GLN A 137 0.41 7.72 -20.32
CA GLN A 137 -0.32 6.47 -20.44
C GLN A 137 0.58 5.33 -20.93
N TRP A 138 0.29 4.10 -20.51
CA TRP A 138 1.13 2.94 -20.82
C TRP A 138 1.21 2.62 -22.32
N GLN A 139 0.16 2.96 -23.07
CA GLN A 139 0.09 2.76 -24.52
C GLN A 139 1.19 3.54 -25.26
N GLU A 140 1.60 4.70 -24.73
CA GLU A 140 2.67 5.53 -25.31
C GLU A 140 4.05 4.87 -25.20
N HIS A 141 4.18 3.84 -24.38
CA HIS A 141 5.44 3.13 -24.14
C HIS A 141 5.58 1.83 -24.94
N LEU A 142 4.58 1.48 -25.76
CA LEU A 142 4.55 0.28 -26.59
C LEU A 142 5.39 0.43 -27.87
N THR A 143 6.65 0.86 -27.74
CA THR A 143 7.56 1.07 -28.88
C THR A 143 8.49 -0.11 -29.15
N ALA A 144 8.66 -1.01 -28.18
CA ALA A 144 9.46 -2.22 -28.33
C ALA A 144 8.58 -3.43 -28.72
N ARG A 145 9.19 -4.42 -29.38
CA ARG A 145 8.50 -5.67 -29.74
C ARG A 145 8.04 -6.48 -28.52
N ASN A 146 8.81 -6.42 -27.42
CA ASN A 146 8.52 -7.09 -26.16
C ASN A 146 8.49 -6.05 -25.04
N VAL A 147 7.33 -5.84 -24.44
CA VAL A 147 7.14 -4.95 -23.30
C VAL A 147 6.35 -5.69 -22.22
N TYR A 148 6.84 -5.60 -20.98
CA TYR A 148 6.18 -6.15 -19.81
C TYR A 148 5.56 -5.00 -19.01
N LEU A 149 4.28 -5.16 -18.69
CA LEU A 149 3.53 -4.23 -17.87
C LEU A 149 3.28 -4.87 -16.52
N LEU A 150 3.80 -4.25 -15.46
CA LEU A 150 3.61 -4.69 -14.08
C LEU A 150 2.62 -3.74 -13.38
N PRO A 151 1.43 -4.23 -12.99
CA PRO A 151 0.49 -3.44 -12.21
C PRO A 151 0.98 -3.24 -10.76
N TYR A 152 1.02 -1.99 -10.32
CA TYR A 152 1.36 -1.58 -8.95
C TYR A 152 0.08 -1.20 -8.19
N PHE A 153 -0.70 -2.23 -7.87
CA PHE A 153 -1.97 -2.14 -7.17
C PHE A 153 -1.99 -3.07 -5.96
N LEU A 154 -2.74 -2.70 -4.93
CA LEU A 154 -3.18 -3.66 -3.93
C LEU A 154 -4.50 -4.27 -4.39
N PRO A 155 -4.72 -5.57 -4.19
CA PRO A 155 -6.03 -6.17 -4.41
C PRO A 155 -7.06 -5.46 -3.53
N ALA A 156 -8.23 -5.16 -4.09
CA ALA A 156 -9.32 -4.57 -3.33
C ALA A 156 -9.68 -5.50 -2.15
N ALA A 157 -9.72 -4.95 -0.95
CA ALA A 157 -10.33 -5.61 0.20
C ALA A 157 -11.85 -5.60 0.00
N ILE A 158 -12.37 -6.50 -0.83
CA ILE A 158 -13.81 -6.67 -0.99
C ILE A 158 -14.31 -7.37 0.27
N SER A 159 -15.11 -6.65 1.07
CA SER A 159 -15.82 -7.15 2.26
C SER A 159 -16.94 -8.11 1.88
#